data_AF-A0A9X0JK05-F1
#
_entry.id   AF-A0A9X0JK05-F1
#
_cell.length_a   1.000
_cell.length_b   1.000
_cell.length_c   1.000
_cell.angle_alpha   90.00
_cell.angle_beta   90.00
_cell.angle_gamma   90.00
#
_symmetry.space_group_name_H-M   'P 1'
#
loop_
_entity.id
_entity.type
_entity.pdbx_description
1 polymer ?
#
loop_
_entity_poly.entity_id
_entity_poly.type
_entity_poly.pdbx_seq_one_letter_code
_entity_poly.pdbx_strand_id
1 'polypeptide(L)'
;MIHEIEDLEMAALEQRFVEEGLSYDTVRRLFGKFLLGLFDNGTFSSIFDERTPNLVPYLKKAVACRKIDRRDPAIIKMMHELWVLHDQQCGPNADLSNLARCVIVCYGTQEEWEEGDSTEPTAVYLYLVYLKRVIPGIRPLLIEFFTKD
;
A
#
# COMPACT_ATOMS: atom_id res chain seq x y z
N MET A 1 3.86 18.18 -17.58
CA MET A 1 3.09 19.05 -16.66
C MET A 1 2.40 18.29 -15.53
N ILE A 2 1.34 17.47 -15.72
CA ILE A 2 0.70 16.76 -14.58
C ILE A 2 1.59 15.65 -13.99
N HIS A 3 2.26 14.86 -14.84
CA HIS A 3 3.23 13.84 -14.41
C HIS A 3 4.45 14.45 -13.70
N GLU A 4 4.95 15.56 -14.23
CA GLU A 4 6.12 16.26 -13.68
C GLU A 4 5.86 16.84 -12.27
N ILE A 5 4.68 17.39 -12.01
CA ILE A 5 4.29 17.84 -10.65
C ILE A 5 4.22 16.66 -9.69
N GLU A 6 3.67 15.54 -10.16
CA GLU A 6 3.57 14.32 -9.34
C GLU A 6 4.94 13.74 -9.01
N ASP A 7 5.83 13.65 -9.99
CA ASP A 7 7.19 13.16 -9.78
C ASP A 7 7.92 14.03 -8.75
N LEU A 8 7.74 15.36 -8.82
CA LEU A 8 8.31 16.30 -7.83
C LEU A 8 7.69 16.15 -6.43
N GLU A 9 6.36 16.00 -6.32
CA GLU A 9 5.67 15.78 -5.04
C GLU A 9 6.12 14.48 -4.37
N MET A 10 6.28 13.41 -5.16
CA MET A 10 6.71 12.11 -4.66
C MET A 10 8.20 12.12 -4.29
N ALA A 11 9.06 12.71 -5.13
CA ALA A 11 10.47 12.89 -4.80
C ALA A 11 10.66 13.72 -3.52
N ALA A 12 9.84 14.77 -3.32
CA ALA A 12 9.87 15.58 -2.10
C ALA A 12 9.46 14.78 -0.86
N LEU A 13 8.42 13.93 -0.95
CA LEU A 13 8.03 13.03 0.14
C LEU A 13 9.15 12.03 0.48
N GLU A 14 9.74 11.42 -0.54
CA GLU A 14 10.80 10.43 -0.37
C GLU A 14 12.06 11.05 0.27
N GLN A 15 12.47 12.22 -0.22
CA GLN A 15 13.55 12.99 0.38
C GLN A 15 13.28 13.31 1.86
N ARG A 16 12.05 13.72 2.18
CA ARG A 16 11.68 14.03 3.57
C ARG A 16 11.72 12.79 4.47
N PHE A 17 11.29 11.62 3.99
CA PHE A 17 11.41 10.38 4.74
C PHE A 17 12.87 10.02 5.04
N VAL A 18 13.78 10.28 4.10
CA VAL A 18 15.22 10.13 4.32
C VAL A 18 15.73 11.11 5.38
N GLU A 19 15.34 12.39 5.30
CA GLU A 19 15.74 13.43 6.25
C GLU A 19 15.23 13.16 7.68
N GLU A 20 14.02 12.64 7.81
CA GLU A 20 13.43 12.20 9.08
C GLU A 20 13.97 10.85 9.57
N GLY A 21 14.76 10.15 8.76
CA GLY A 21 15.29 8.82 9.08
C GLY A 21 14.21 7.76 9.22
N LEU A 22 13.10 7.88 8.49
CA LEU A 22 12.03 6.88 8.52
C LEU A 22 12.50 5.58 7.89
N SER A 23 12.40 4.49 8.64
CA SER A 23 12.66 3.15 8.09
C SER A 23 11.57 2.74 7.10
N TYR A 24 11.93 1.87 6.15
CA TYR A 24 10.97 1.22 5.23
C TYR A 24 9.77 0.62 5.99
N ASP A 25 10.06 -0.09 7.09
CA ASP A 25 9.06 -0.67 7.99
C ASP A 25 8.08 0.37 8.56
N THR A 26 8.54 1.60 8.77
CA THR A 26 7.69 2.70 9.24
C THR A 26 6.81 3.22 8.12
N VAL A 27 7.38 3.45 6.95
CA VAL A 27 6.66 3.95 5.77
C VAL A 27 5.56 2.98 5.33
N ARG A 28 5.85 1.66 5.26
CA ARG A 28 4.81 0.65 4.90
C ARG A 28 3.66 0.59 5.92
N ARG A 29 3.94 0.82 7.21
CA ARG A 29 2.90 0.83 8.26
C ARG A 29 2.05 2.10 8.16
N LEU A 30 2.66 3.25 7.89
CA LEU A 30 1.94 4.49 7.61
C LEU A 30 1.02 4.31 6.41
N PHE A 31 1.51 3.68 5.34
CA PHE A 31 0.68 3.33 4.20
C PHE A 31 -0.48 2.39 4.57
N GLY A 32 -0.25 1.36 5.37
CA GLY A 32 -1.32 0.49 5.89
C GLY A 32 -2.36 1.25 6.72
N LYS A 33 -1.94 2.25 7.52
CA LYS A 33 -2.86 3.13 8.26
C LYS A 33 -3.68 4.02 7.33
N PHE A 34 -3.06 4.57 6.28
CA PHE A 34 -3.77 5.33 5.26
C PHE A 34 -4.89 4.49 4.62
N LEU A 35 -4.56 3.26 4.20
CA LEU A 35 -5.55 2.33 3.65
C LEU A 35 -6.67 2.04 4.64
N LEU A 36 -6.37 1.79 5.92
CA LEU A 36 -7.41 1.61 6.95
C LEU A 36 -8.33 2.83 7.07
N GLY A 37 -7.81 4.05 7.01
CA GLY A 37 -8.62 5.26 7.00
C GLY A 37 -9.58 5.34 5.80
N LEU A 38 -9.16 4.86 4.63
CA LEU A 38 -10.00 4.75 3.44
C LEU A 38 -11.06 3.64 3.55
N PHE A 39 -10.81 2.60 4.35
CA PHE A 39 -11.84 1.63 4.70
C PHE A 39 -12.87 2.23 5.66
N ASP A 40 -12.40 2.87 6.73
CA ASP A 40 -13.25 3.41 7.79
C ASP A 40 -14.17 4.53 7.31
N ASN A 41 -13.76 5.32 6.30
CA ASN A 41 -14.57 6.37 5.71
C ASN A 41 -15.50 5.87 4.56
N GLY A 42 -15.48 4.57 4.25
CA GLY A 42 -16.33 3.96 3.22
C GLY A 42 -15.86 4.18 1.77
N THR A 43 -14.64 4.66 1.53
CA THR A 43 -14.13 4.93 0.16
C THR A 43 -14.25 3.71 -0.75
N PHE A 44 -14.08 2.50 -0.21
CA PHE A 44 -14.11 1.27 -0.98
C PHE A 44 -15.48 0.58 -1.01
N SER A 45 -16.56 1.20 -0.51
CA SER A 45 -17.85 0.52 -0.35
C SER A 45 -18.43 -0.06 -1.65
N SER A 46 -18.09 0.53 -2.80
CA SER A 46 -18.52 0.05 -4.11
C SER A 46 -17.79 -1.21 -4.59
N ILE A 47 -16.65 -1.55 -3.99
CA ILE A 47 -15.84 -2.73 -4.32
C ILE A 47 -16.31 -3.97 -3.56
N PHE A 48 -16.90 -3.77 -2.37
CA PHE A 48 -17.29 -4.87 -1.49
C PHE A 48 -18.79 -5.17 -1.61
N ASP A 49 -19.10 -6.43 -1.95
CA ASP A 49 -20.41 -7.04 -1.76
C ASP A 49 -20.38 -8.10 -0.65
N GLU A 50 -21.50 -8.79 -0.41
CA GLU A 50 -21.61 -9.84 0.60
C GLU A 50 -20.67 -11.04 0.39
N ARG A 51 -20.11 -11.20 -0.81
CA ARG A 51 -19.22 -12.31 -1.19
C ARG A 51 -17.76 -11.89 -1.25
N THR A 52 -17.49 -10.59 -1.13
CA THR A 52 -16.15 -10.03 -1.24
C THR A 52 -15.38 -10.22 0.06
N PRO A 53 -14.21 -10.87 0.04
CA PRO A 53 -13.40 -11.07 1.23
C PRO A 53 -12.97 -9.75 1.86
N ASN A 54 -13.18 -9.60 3.16
CA ASN A 54 -12.78 -8.39 3.89
C ASN A 54 -11.25 -8.29 4.02
N LEU A 55 -10.68 -7.20 3.52
CA LEU A 55 -9.23 -6.94 3.55
C LEU A 55 -8.75 -6.25 4.84
N VAL A 56 -9.66 -5.69 5.65
CA VAL A 56 -9.33 -4.96 6.89
C VAL A 56 -8.50 -5.79 7.89
N PRO A 57 -8.78 -7.10 8.13
CA PRO A 57 -7.98 -7.90 9.05
C PRO A 57 -6.51 -8.01 8.64
N TYR A 58 -6.23 -8.15 7.34
CA TYR A 58 -4.87 -8.21 6.79
C TYR A 58 -4.14 -6.88 7.04
N LEU A 59 -4.80 -5.75 6.73
CA LEU A 59 -4.23 -4.42 6.98
C LEU A 59 -3.93 -4.17 8.46
N LYS A 60 -4.86 -4.51 9.37
CA LYS A 60 -4.64 -4.38 10.81
C LYS A 60 -3.42 -5.17 11.27
N LYS A 61 -3.23 -6.37 10.74
CA LYS A 61 -2.07 -7.21 11.05
C LYS A 61 -0.78 -6.61 10.49
N ALA A 62 -0.76 -6.16 9.24
CA ALA A 62 0.40 -5.52 8.63
C ALA A 62 0.87 -4.27 9.38
N VAL A 63 -0.09 -3.44 9.82
CA VAL A 63 0.15 -2.23 10.64
C VAL A 63 0.67 -2.58 12.04
N ALA A 64 0.16 -3.63 12.66
CA ALA A 64 0.60 -4.05 14.00
C ALA A 64 2.01 -4.68 14.00
N CYS A 65 2.41 -5.31 12.90
CA CYS A 65 3.74 -5.91 12.77
C CYS A 65 4.80 -4.82 12.59
N ARG A 66 5.72 -4.68 13.56
CA ARG A 66 6.85 -3.73 13.45
C ARG A 66 7.83 -4.10 12.35
N LYS A 67 8.20 -5.38 12.27
CA LYS A 67 9.00 -5.97 11.20
C LYS A 67 8.24 -7.19 10.64
N ILE A 68 8.25 -7.35 9.32
CA ILE A 68 7.66 -8.52 8.67
C ILE A 68 8.69 -9.66 8.67
N ASP A 69 8.28 -10.83 9.14
CA ASP A 69 9.04 -12.06 8.98
C ASP A 69 8.35 -12.95 7.93
N ARG A 70 8.99 -13.10 6.78
CA ARG A 70 8.51 -13.95 5.67
C ARG A 70 8.53 -15.45 6.02
N ARG A 71 9.15 -15.84 7.13
CA ARG A 71 9.16 -17.22 7.64
C ARG A 71 8.02 -17.51 8.61
N ASP A 72 7.32 -16.49 9.10
CA ASP A 72 6.16 -16.67 9.97
C ASP A 72 5.02 -17.37 9.18
N PRO A 73 4.56 -18.57 9.60
CA PRO A 73 3.49 -19.29 8.93
C PRO A 73 2.20 -18.48 8.76
N ALA A 74 1.89 -17.59 9.71
CA ALA A 74 0.73 -16.72 9.61
C ALA A 74 0.89 -15.69 8.48
N ILE A 75 2.08 -15.10 8.35
CA ILE A 75 2.41 -14.15 7.27
C ILE A 75 2.39 -14.88 5.91
N ILE A 76 2.98 -16.07 5.82
CA ILE A 76 2.97 -16.90 4.60
C ILE A 76 1.54 -17.18 4.17
N LYS A 77 0.69 -17.62 5.09
CA LYS A 77 -0.72 -17.92 4.80
C LYS A 77 -1.48 -16.68 4.31
N MET A 78 -1.36 -15.55 5.01
CA MET A 78 -2.02 -14.31 4.62
C MET A 78 -1.56 -13.83 3.24
N MET A 79 -0.26 -13.90 2.96
CA MET A 79 0.29 -13.54 1.65
C MET A 79 -0.26 -14.42 0.54
N HIS A 80 -0.36 -15.73 0.78
CA HIS A 80 -0.96 -16.64 -0.19
C HIS A 80 -2.43 -16.27 -0.47
N GLU A 81 -3.23 -16.02 0.57
CA GLU A 81 -4.62 -15.60 0.43
C GLU A 81 -4.74 -14.28 -0.37
N LEU A 82 -3.88 -13.30 -0.10
CA LEU A 82 -3.86 -12.03 -0.83
C LEU A 82 -3.45 -12.18 -2.29
N TRP A 83 -2.46 -13.04 -2.58
CA TRP A 83 -2.06 -13.34 -3.97
C TRP A 83 -3.18 -14.03 -4.75
N VAL A 84 -3.91 -14.97 -4.12
CA VAL A 84 -5.09 -15.60 -4.73
C VAL A 84 -6.17 -14.56 -5.08
N LEU A 85 -6.35 -13.53 -4.25
CA LEU A 85 -7.25 -12.41 -4.57
C LEU A 85 -6.70 -11.53 -5.69
N HIS A 86 -5.39 -11.27 -5.70
CA HIS A 86 -4.75 -10.51 -6.77
C HIS A 86 -4.87 -11.21 -8.13
N ASP A 87 -4.74 -12.53 -8.19
CA ASP A 87 -4.80 -13.29 -9.45
C ASP A 87 -6.18 -13.25 -10.13
N GLN A 88 -7.22 -12.76 -9.45
CA GLN A 88 -8.56 -12.55 -10.01
C GLN A 88 -8.64 -11.25 -10.86
N GLN A 89 -7.68 -11.05 -11.76
CA GLN A 89 -7.46 -9.79 -12.49
C GLN A 89 -8.52 -9.44 -13.55
N CYS A 90 -9.49 -10.32 -13.81
CA CYS A 90 -10.43 -10.18 -14.93
C CYS A 90 -11.86 -9.86 -14.48
N GLY A 91 -12.53 -8.96 -15.20
CA GLY A 91 -13.95 -8.65 -15.03
C GLY A 91 -14.25 -7.75 -13.83
N PRO A 92 -15.38 -7.94 -13.12
CA PRO A 92 -15.81 -7.07 -12.01
C PRO A 92 -14.85 -7.09 -10.81
N ASN A 93 -13.89 -8.01 -10.77
CA ASN A 93 -12.95 -8.20 -9.66
C ASN A 93 -11.64 -7.40 -9.84
N ALA A 94 -11.49 -6.64 -10.93
CA ALA A 94 -10.26 -5.89 -11.20
C ALA A 94 -9.91 -4.90 -10.07
N ASP A 95 -10.91 -4.21 -9.51
CA ASP A 95 -10.71 -3.26 -8.41
C ASP A 95 -10.32 -3.97 -7.11
N LEU A 96 -10.93 -5.13 -6.82
CA LEU A 96 -10.56 -5.97 -5.69
C LEU A 96 -9.13 -6.51 -5.84
N SER A 97 -8.74 -6.95 -7.03
CA SER A 97 -7.38 -7.40 -7.35
C SER A 97 -6.35 -6.28 -7.16
N ASN A 98 -6.67 -5.06 -7.62
CA ASN A 98 -5.80 -3.90 -7.43
C ASN A 98 -5.73 -3.48 -5.95
N LEU A 99 -6.84 -3.58 -5.21
CA LEU A 99 -6.87 -3.31 -3.78
C LEU A 99 -6.09 -4.36 -2.98
N ALA A 100 -6.21 -5.64 -3.32
CA ALA A 100 -5.40 -6.71 -2.74
C ALA A 100 -3.90 -6.44 -2.96
N ARG A 101 -3.51 -5.93 -4.13
CA ARG A 101 -2.14 -5.50 -4.41
C ARG A 101 -1.67 -4.35 -3.52
N CYS A 102 -2.56 -3.40 -3.19
CA CYS A 102 -2.26 -2.35 -2.21
C CYS A 102 -2.05 -2.94 -0.81
N VAL A 103 -2.76 -3.99 -0.43
CA VAL A 103 -2.54 -4.67 0.87
C VAL A 103 -1.25 -5.48 0.86
N ILE A 104 -0.92 -6.16 -0.24
CA ILE A 104 0.30 -6.97 -0.40
C ILE A 104 1.56 -6.14 -0.10
N VAL A 105 1.64 -4.91 -0.62
CA VAL A 105 2.81 -4.06 -0.40
C VAL A 105 3.00 -3.61 1.05
N CYS A 106 1.97 -3.68 1.90
CA CYS A 106 2.11 -3.46 3.35
C CYS A 106 2.90 -4.57 4.05
N TYR A 107 3.12 -5.70 3.37
CA TYR A 107 3.93 -6.83 3.81
C TYR A 107 5.29 -6.91 3.11
N GLY A 108 5.66 -5.90 2.31
CA GLY A 108 7.03 -5.82 1.77
C GLY A 108 8.06 -5.79 2.90
N THR A 109 9.23 -6.40 2.67
CA THR A 109 10.37 -6.24 3.58
C THR A 109 11.38 -5.25 3.00
N GLN A 110 12.25 -4.75 3.87
CA GLN A 110 13.35 -3.87 3.43
C GLN A 110 14.30 -4.62 2.50
N GLU A 111 14.59 -5.89 2.80
CA GLU A 111 15.46 -6.73 1.97
C GLU A 111 14.88 -6.90 0.55
N GLU A 112 13.58 -7.16 0.42
CA GLU A 112 12.91 -7.24 -0.89
C GLU A 112 12.90 -5.89 -1.64
N TRP A 113 12.91 -4.78 -0.92
CA TRP A 113 12.98 -3.45 -1.51
C TRP A 113 14.38 -3.12 -2.02
N GLU A 114 15.41 -3.44 -1.23
CA GLU A 114 16.83 -3.20 -1.55
C GLU A 114 17.35 -4.15 -2.65
N GLU A 115 16.79 -5.35 -2.79
CA GLU A 115 17.13 -6.31 -3.86
C GLU A 115 16.45 -5.98 -5.19
N GLY A 116 15.35 -5.23 -5.19
CA GLY A 116 14.80 -4.68 -6.41
C GLY A 116 15.74 -3.60 -6.93
N ASP A 117 15.95 -3.50 -8.25
CA ASP A 117 16.76 -2.44 -8.90
C ASP A 117 16.17 -1.01 -8.71
N SER A 118 15.47 -0.74 -7.60
CA SER A 118 15.02 0.58 -7.21
C SER A 118 16.21 1.37 -6.68
N THR A 119 16.57 2.44 -7.38
CA THR A 119 17.48 3.47 -6.87
C THR A 119 16.81 4.36 -5.81
N GLU A 120 15.52 4.15 -5.54
CA GLU A 120 14.73 5.02 -4.69
C GLU A 120 14.72 4.57 -3.22
N PRO A 121 14.80 5.53 -2.28
CA PRO A 121 14.94 5.21 -0.87
C PRO A 121 13.68 4.60 -0.24
N THR A 122 12.50 4.73 -0.86
CA THR A 122 11.24 4.19 -0.30
C THR A 122 10.23 3.75 -1.38
N ALA A 123 9.23 2.96 -0.99
CA ALA A 123 8.17 2.44 -1.87
C ALA A 123 6.99 3.39 -2.13
N VAL A 124 7.09 4.66 -1.78
CA VAL A 124 5.93 5.56 -1.73
C VAL A 124 5.41 5.89 -3.13
N TYR A 125 6.28 6.05 -4.13
CA TYR A 125 5.83 6.14 -5.52
C TYR A 125 5.03 4.90 -5.97
N LEU A 126 5.48 3.70 -5.61
CA LEU A 126 4.78 2.45 -5.94
C LEU A 126 3.39 2.38 -5.31
N TYR A 127 3.25 2.88 -4.08
CA TYR A 127 1.97 2.94 -3.38
C TYR A 127 0.96 3.82 -4.13
N LEU A 128 1.39 5.00 -4.61
CA LEU A 128 0.55 5.89 -5.41
C LEU A 128 0.11 5.22 -6.72
N VAL A 129 1.04 4.56 -7.41
CA VAL A 129 0.76 3.86 -8.68
C VAL A 129 -0.32 2.78 -8.50
N TYR A 130 -0.26 2.01 -7.42
CA TYR A 130 -1.27 0.97 -7.15
C TYR A 130 -2.61 1.57 -6.73
N LEU A 131 -2.60 2.57 -5.84
CA LEU A 131 -3.81 3.24 -5.40
C LEU A 131 -4.58 3.88 -6.54
N LYS A 132 -3.91 4.51 -7.50
CA LYS A 132 -4.55 5.16 -8.66
C LYS A 132 -5.35 4.20 -9.54
N ARG A 133 -5.03 2.91 -9.51
CA ARG A 133 -5.79 1.88 -10.23
C ARG A 133 -7.12 1.56 -9.54
N VAL A 134 -7.26 1.90 -8.27
CA VAL A 134 -8.48 1.69 -7.47
C VAL A 134 -9.26 2.99 -7.31
N ILE A 135 -8.55 4.08 -6.99
CA ILE A 135 -9.14 5.41 -6.75
C ILE A 135 -8.41 6.42 -7.64
N PRO A 136 -8.94 6.71 -8.84
CA PRO A 136 -8.43 7.79 -9.67
C PRO A 136 -8.50 9.12 -8.90
N GLY A 137 -7.39 9.85 -8.84
CA GLY A 137 -7.33 11.14 -8.14
C GLY A 137 -6.98 11.07 -6.64
N ILE A 138 -6.58 9.92 -6.10
CA ILE A 138 -6.17 9.75 -4.69
C ILE A 138 -4.92 10.54 -4.27
N ARG A 139 -4.14 11.07 -5.23
CA ARG A 139 -2.85 11.73 -4.99
C ARG A 139 -2.92 12.80 -3.90
N PRO A 140 -3.82 13.79 -3.93
CA PRO A 140 -3.81 14.86 -2.92
C PRO A 140 -4.03 14.33 -1.51
N LEU A 141 -4.90 13.34 -1.34
CA LEU A 141 -5.15 12.71 -0.03
C LEU A 141 -3.94 11.92 0.47
N LEU A 142 -3.22 11.25 -0.42
CA LEU A 142 -2.00 10.53 -0.07
C LEU A 142 -0.91 11.52 0.39
N ILE A 143 -0.67 12.57 -0.39
CA ILE A 143 0.30 13.63 -0.04
C ILE A 143 -0.08 14.26 1.30
N GLU A 144 -1.36 14.65 1.49
CA GLU A 144 -1.84 15.25 2.73
C GLU A 144 -1.63 14.31 3.93
N PHE A 145 -1.94 13.03 3.78
CA PHE A 145 -1.77 12.05 4.87
C PHE A 145 -0.32 11.91 5.30
N PHE A 146 0.60 11.80 4.33
CA PHE A 146 2.01 11.70 4.67
C PHE A 146 2.57 13.02 5.15
N THR A 147 2.03 14.16 4.71
CA THR A 147 2.55 15.48 5.09
C THR A 147 2.07 16.01 6.44
N LYS A 148 0.95 15.51 6.96
CA LYS A 148 0.44 15.88 8.27
C LYS A 148 1.21 15.17 9.40
N ASP A 149 1.73 15.98 10.32
CA ASP A 149 2.39 15.59 11.58
C ASP A 149 1.49 14.69 12.47
#